data_AF-A0A950QF91-F1
#
_entry.id   AF-A0A950QF91-F1
#
_cell.length_a   1.000
_cell.length_b   1.000
_cell.length_c   1.000
_cell.angle_alpha   90.00
_cell.angle_beta   90.00
_cell.angle_gamma   90.00
#
_symmetry.space_group_name_H-M   'P 1'
#
loop_
_entity.id
_entity.type
_entity.pdbx_description
1 polymer ?
#
loop_
_entity_poly.entity_id
_entity_poly.type
_entity_poly.pdbx_seq_one_letter_code
_entity_poly.pdbx_strand_id
1 'polypeptide(L)'
;LNLNIFARHSERVRMANIAQMINVLQAMIMTDGEKMVLTPTYYVYQMYVPFQDSTSVPVTFNSGTYAYGGISLPRIDAIAATDRTGKLWLELTNLDPNRPVEVEANVGNADVKSAVGEVLTASKVDSVNTFDAPNSVLPKPISTKLQAGKLILELPPKSVTVVGLEH
;
A
#
# COMPACT_ATOMS: atom_id res chain seq x y z
N LEU A 1 -6.90 0.11 -0.08
CA LEU A 1 -8.24 0.74 -0.20
C LEU A 1 -8.95 0.99 1.15
N ASN A 2 -9.36 -0.02 1.93
CA ASN A 2 -10.12 0.25 3.17
C ASN A 2 -9.34 1.09 4.21
N LEU A 3 -8.06 0.77 4.42
CA LEU A 3 -7.19 1.56 5.30
C LEU A 3 -7.08 3.02 4.82
N ASN A 4 -6.97 3.24 3.51
CA ASN A 4 -6.96 4.57 2.90
C ASN A 4 -8.26 5.35 3.13
N ILE A 5 -9.41 4.67 3.00
CA ILE A 5 -10.71 5.26 3.31
C ILE A 5 -10.75 5.69 4.77
N PHE A 6 -10.31 4.85 5.71
CA PHE A 6 -10.26 5.20 7.13
C PHE A 6 -9.34 6.40 7.39
N ALA A 7 -8.15 6.44 6.77
CA ALA A 7 -7.21 7.54 6.90
C ALA A 7 -7.80 8.87 6.42
N ARG A 8 -8.51 8.87 5.29
CA ARG A 8 -9.22 10.07 4.78
C ARG A 8 -10.35 10.55 5.68
N HIS A 9 -10.96 9.65 6.44
CA HIS A 9 -12.03 9.96 7.39
C HIS A 9 -11.53 9.97 8.84
N SER A 10 -10.23 10.13 9.05
CA SER A 10 -9.59 10.01 10.37
C SER A 10 -10.08 11.03 11.40
N GLU A 11 -10.70 12.14 10.98
CA GLU A 11 -11.36 13.07 11.90
C GLU A 11 -12.50 12.42 12.70
N ARG A 12 -13.17 11.42 12.11
CA ARG A 12 -14.35 10.74 12.68
C ARG A 12 -14.09 9.25 12.94
N VAL A 13 -13.48 8.55 12.00
CA VAL A 13 -13.16 7.13 12.13
C VAL A 13 -11.86 7.01 12.93
N ARG A 14 -12.00 6.73 14.23
CA ARG A 14 -10.86 6.61 15.16
C ARG A 14 -10.47 5.17 15.48
N MET A 15 -11.27 4.20 15.04
CA MET A 15 -11.05 2.79 15.31
C MET A 15 -11.67 1.93 14.20
N ALA A 16 -10.99 0.86 13.83
CA ALA A 16 -11.49 -0.19 12.97
C ALA A 16 -10.84 -1.52 13.38
N ASN A 17 -11.56 -2.62 13.21
CA ASN A 17 -11.09 -3.96 13.54
C ASN A 17 -11.44 -4.89 12.38
N ILE A 18 -10.43 -5.48 11.74
CA ILE A 18 -10.62 -6.46 10.67
C ILE A 18 -11.06 -7.80 11.24
N ALA A 19 -11.98 -8.46 10.54
CA ALA A 19 -12.51 -9.77 10.92
C ALA A 19 -11.77 -10.89 10.17
N GLN A 20 -11.08 -11.83 10.84
CA GLN A 20 -10.60 -11.81 12.23
C GLN A 20 -9.06 -11.93 12.24
N MET A 21 -8.44 -12.13 13.41
CA MET A 21 -6.98 -12.09 13.53
C MET A 21 -6.29 -13.37 13.03
N ILE A 22 -6.81 -14.56 13.38
CA ILE A 22 -6.16 -15.85 13.12
C ILE A 22 -7.19 -16.85 12.57
N ASN A 23 -6.83 -17.60 11.51
CA ASN A 23 -7.58 -18.71 10.89
C ASN A 23 -8.99 -18.41 10.32
N VAL A 24 -9.56 -17.23 10.58
CA VAL A 24 -10.96 -16.90 10.28
C VAL A 24 -11.05 -15.68 9.38
N LEU A 25 -11.87 -15.80 8.33
CA LEU A 25 -12.14 -14.75 7.35
C LEU A 25 -10.84 -14.20 6.73
N GLN A 26 -10.63 -12.88 6.76
CA GLN A 26 -9.45 -12.23 6.21
C GLN A 26 -8.35 -12.15 7.28
N ALA A 27 -7.85 -13.32 7.68
CA ALA A 27 -6.90 -13.46 8.78
C ALA A 27 -5.54 -12.81 8.49
N MET A 28 -4.87 -12.37 9.56
CA MET A 28 -3.46 -11.96 9.51
C MET A 28 -2.56 -13.20 9.40
N ILE A 29 -2.92 -14.24 10.16
CA ILE A 29 -2.09 -15.43 10.35
C ILE A 29 -2.95 -16.68 10.14
N MET A 30 -2.40 -17.67 9.46
CA MET A 30 -2.96 -19.02 9.38
C MET A 30 -2.06 -20.00 10.13
N THR A 31 -2.66 -20.94 10.84
CA THR A 31 -1.97 -21.96 11.66
C THR A 31 -2.57 -23.34 11.42
N ASP A 32 -1.71 -24.37 11.46
CA ASP A 32 -2.09 -25.78 11.42
C ASP A 32 -1.09 -26.58 12.28
N GLY A 33 -1.52 -26.98 13.48
CA GLY A 33 -0.63 -27.51 14.50
C GLY A 33 0.49 -26.53 14.84
N GLU A 34 1.74 -26.94 14.65
CA GLU A 34 2.94 -26.11 14.87
C GLU A 34 3.29 -25.19 13.68
N LYS A 35 2.63 -25.35 12.53
CA LYS A 35 2.90 -24.54 11.34
C LYS A 35 2.20 -23.19 11.44
N MET A 36 2.89 -22.15 10.96
CA MET A 36 2.36 -20.80 10.86
C MET A 36 2.72 -20.21 9.49
N VAL A 37 1.80 -19.47 8.89
CA VAL A 37 2.06 -18.65 7.70
C VAL A 37 1.41 -17.28 7.82
N LEU A 38 2.14 -16.25 7.38
CA LEU A 38 1.66 -14.87 7.32
C LEU A 38 0.93 -14.64 6.00
N THR A 39 -0.26 -14.06 6.06
CA THR A 39 -1.06 -13.79 4.86
C THR A 39 -0.59 -12.51 4.16
N PRO A 40 -0.94 -12.32 2.88
CA PRO A 40 -0.76 -11.00 2.24
C PRO A 40 -1.39 -9.85 3.03
N THR A 41 -2.47 -10.11 3.77
CA THR A 41 -3.13 -9.09 4.60
C THR A 41 -2.23 -8.66 5.76
N TYR A 42 -1.52 -9.59 6.42
CA TYR A 42 -0.53 -9.23 7.45
C TYR A 42 0.52 -8.26 6.89
N TYR A 43 1.05 -8.55 5.71
CA TYR A 43 2.07 -7.71 5.09
C TYR A 43 1.56 -6.31 4.73
N VAL A 44 0.30 -6.19 4.28
CA VAL A 44 -0.33 -4.86 4.11
C VAL A 44 -0.40 -4.11 5.44
N TYR A 45 -0.84 -4.77 6.52
CA TYR A 45 -0.86 -4.13 7.85
C TYR A 45 0.53 -3.71 8.34
N GLN A 46 1.55 -4.54 8.10
CA GLN A 46 2.94 -4.24 8.41
C GLN A 46 3.43 -3.01 7.63
N MET A 47 3.18 -2.94 6.33
CA MET A 47 3.56 -1.79 5.48
C MET A 47 2.84 -0.50 5.91
N TYR A 48 1.65 -0.59 6.50
CA TYR A 48 0.88 0.55 6.98
C TYR A 48 1.22 1.01 8.41
N VAL A 49 2.17 0.36 9.10
CA VAL A 49 2.61 0.77 10.45
C VAL A 49 2.99 2.25 10.55
N PRO A 50 3.70 2.88 9.58
CA PRO A 50 4.02 4.30 9.65
C PRO A 50 2.83 5.26 9.71
N PHE A 51 1.64 4.79 9.30
CA PHE A 51 0.40 5.58 9.34
C PHE A 51 -0.27 5.56 10.73
N GLN A 52 0.18 4.72 11.66
CA GLN A 52 -0.34 4.70 13.03
C GLN A 52 0.00 6.00 13.76
N ASP A 53 -1.01 6.66 14.31
CA ASP A 53 -0.89 7.97 14.97
C ASP A 53 -0.19 9.06 14.15
N SER A 54 -0.23 8.91 12.82
CA SER A 54 0.28 9.88 11.85
C SER A 54 -0.71 11.01 11.64
N THR A 55 -0.22 12.11 11.05
CA THR A 55 -1.07 13.23 10.63
C THR A 55 -1.32 13.13 9.13
N SER A 56 -2.59 12.98 8.73
CA SER A 56 -2.96 12.92 7.31
C SER A 56 -2.53 14.19 6.58
N VAL A 57 -1.95 14.01 5.40
CA VAL A 57 -1.58 15.08 4.48
C VAL A 57 -2.55 15.06 3.30
N PRO A 58 -3.19 16.18 2.93
CA PRO A 58 -4.08 16.23 1.77
C PRO A 58 -3.35 15.83 0.47
N VAL A 59 -3.94 14.94 -0.31
CA VAL A 59 -3.42 14.51 -1.61
C VAL A 59 -4.47 14.72 -2.69
N THR A 60 -4.07 15.35 -3.79
CA THR A 60 -4.85 15.44 -5.02
C THR A 60 -4.14 14.61 -6.09
N PHE A 61 -4.88 13.75 -6.77
CA PHE A 61 -4.31 12.88 -7.80
C PHE A 61 -5.35 12.56 -8.87
N ASN A 62 -4.88 12.28 -10.08
CA ASN A 62 -5.69 11.66 -11.11
C ASN A 62 -5.71 10.15 -10.87
N SER A 63 -6.84 9.62 -10.39
CA SER A 63 -6.98 8.20 -10.12
C SER A 63 -7.00 7.34 -11.39
N GLY A 64 -7.24 7.93 -12.56
CA GLY A 64 -7.54 7.21 -13.79
C GLY A 64 -8.73 6.26 -13.63
N THR A 65 -8.96 5.45 -14.66
CA THR A 65 -10.08 4.49 -14.66
C THR A 65 -9.58 3.09 -15.02
N TYR A 66 -9.94 2.12 -14.19
CA TYR A 66 -9.91 0.71 -14.53
C TYR A 66 -11.34 0.25 -14.83
N ALA A 67 -11.56 -0.32 -16.01
CA ALA A 67 -12.86 -0.84 -16.42
C ALA A 67 -12.73 -2.31 -16.82
N TYR A 68 -13.69 -3.11 -16.35
CA TYR A 68 -13.79 -4.53 -16.71
C TYR A 68 -15.26 -4.94 -16.75
N GLY A 69 -15.70 -5.43 -17.91
CA GLY A 69 -17.12 -5.64 -18.18
C GLY A 69 -17.91 -4.33 -18.05
N GLY A 70 -18.98 -4.34 -17.26
CA GLY A 70 -19.78 -3.14 -16.94
C GLY A 70 -19.36 -2.40 -15.67
N ILE A 71 -18.23 -2.77 -15.03
CA ILE A 71 -17.77 -2.19 -13.78
C ILE A 71 -16.62 -1.23 -14.05
N SER A 72 -16.65 -0.06 -13.40
CA SER A 72 -15.62 0.97 -13.47
C SER A 72 -15.16 1.34 -12.05
N LEU A 73 -13.85 1.38 -11.85
CA LEU A 73 -13.19 1.68 -10.58
C LEU A 73 -12.07 2.72 -10.81
N PRO A 74 -11.68 3.49 -9.78
CA PRO A 74 -10.43 4.23 -9.82
C PRO A 74 -9.28 3.25 -10.07
N ARG A 75 -8.38 3.57 -11.01
CA ARG A 75 -7.22 2.73 -11.28
C ARG A 75 -6.19 2.80 -10.15
N ILE A 76 -6.03 3.99 -9.60
CA ILE A 76 -5.11 4.31 -8.50
C ILE A 76 -5.89 4.80 -7.30
N ASP A 77 -5.44 4.39 -6.11
CA ASP A 77 -5.80 4.99 -4.84
C ASP A 77 -4.53 5.42 -4.11
N ALA A 78 -4.58 6.53 -3.37
CA ALA A 78 -3.41 7.08 -2.70
C ALA A 78 -3.73 7.85 -1.42
N ILE A 79 -2.89 7.72 -0.40
CA ILE A 79 -2.90 8.59 0.79
C ILE A 79 -1.48 9.06 1.12
N ALA A 80 -1.39 10.16 1.87
CA ALA A 80 -0.13 10.61 2.44
C ALA A 80 -0.34 10.96 3.91
N ALA A 81 0.70 10.76 4.71
CA ALA A 81 0.70 11.16 6.11
C ALA A 81 2.12 11.46 6.60
N THR A 82 2.22 12.37 7.55
CA THR A 82 3.46 12.64 8.28
C THR A 82 3.45 11.85 9.58
N ASP A 83 4.48 11.03 9.81
CA ASP A 83 4.60 10.28 11.05
C ASP A 83 5.03 11.18 12.22
N ARG A 84 5.13 10.59 13.42
CA ARG A 84 5.53 11.31 14.64
C ARG A 84 6.96 11.85 14.60
N THR A 85 7.81 11.37 13.69
CA THR A 85 9.18 11.85 13.51
C THR A 85 9.26 13.02 12.52
N GLY A 86 8.14 13.34 11.85
CA GLY A 86 8.10 14.34 10.79
C GLY A 86 8.37 13.77 9.40
N LYS A 87 8.57 12.46 9.25
CA LYS A 87 8.80 11.82 7.94
C LYS A 87 7.50 11.72 7.16
N LEU A 88 7.52 12.14 5.90
CA LEU A 88 6.38 12.05 5.00
C LEU A 88 6.32 10.67 4.34
N TRP A 89 5.19 10.00 4.48
CA TRP A 89 4.88 8.69 3.90
C TRP A 89 3.81 8.81 2.83
N LEU A 90 3.99 8.07 1.74
CA LEU A 90 3.02 7.91 0.67
C LEU A 90 2.61 6.45 0.58
N GLU A 91 1.31 6.21 0.45
CA GLU A 91 0.77 4.92 0.02
C GLU A 91 0.11 5.08 -1.35
N LEU A 92 0.34 4.08 -2.20
CA LEU A 92 -0.18 4.00 -3.55
C LEU A 92 -0.67 2.56 -3.83
N THR A 93 -1.93 2.41 -4.20
CA THR A 93 -2.50 1.13 -4.66
C THR A 93 -2.79 1.19 -6.16
N ASN A 94 -2.28 0.23 -6.96
CA ASN A 94 -2.69 0.02 -8.36
C ASN A 94 -3.71 -1.15 -8.44
N LEU A 95 -4.95 -0.81 -8.78
CA LEU A 95 -6.06 -1.76 -8.88
C LEU A 95 -6.07 -2.54 -10.21
N ASP A 96 -5.36 -2.05 -11.25
CA ASP A 96 -5.32 -2.75 -12.54
C ASP A 96 -4.53 -4.06 -12.37
N PRO A 97 -5.14 -5.24 -12.61
CA PRO A 97 -4.50 -6.52 -12.37
C PRO A 97 -3.43 -6.86 -13.41
N ASN A 98 -3.42 -6.14 -14.54
CA ASN A 98 -2.65 -6.48 -15.73
C ASN A 98 -1.64 -5.41 -16.14
N ARG A 99 -1.90 -4.13 -15.88
CA ARG A 99 -1.06 -3.04 -16.41
C ARG A 99 -0.34 -2.24 -15.31
N PRO A 100 0.99 -2.08 -15.42
CA PRO A 100 1.73 -1.17 -14.56
C PRO A 100 1.33 0.27 -14.84
N VAL A 101 1.65 1.16 -13.90
CA VAL A 101 1.37 2.59 -14.01
C VAL A 101 2.50 3.38 -13.40
N GLU A 102 3.00 4.32 -14.17
CA GLU A 102 3.96 5.30 -13.68
C GLU A 102 3.19 6.42 -12.96
N VAL A 103 3.67 6.76 -11.76
CA VAL A 103 3.14 7.84 -10.94
C VAL A 103 4.24 8.88 -10.76
N GLU A 104 3.92 10.11 -11.14
CA GLU A 104 4.71 11.28 -10.78
C GLU A 104 4.12 11.95 -9.53
N ALA A 105 4.79 11.82 -8.40
CA ALA A 105 4.41 12.48 -7.16
C ALA A 105 5.15 13.82 -7.03
N ASN A 106 4.39 14.91 -7.07
CA ASN A 106 4.88 16.23 -6.70
C ASN A 106 4.69 16.44 -5.19
N VAL A 107 5.81 16.55 -4.48
CA VAL A 107 5.88 16.66 -3.01
C VAL A 107 6.08 18.11 -2.56
N GLY A 108 5.83 19.08 -3.45
CA GLY A 108 5.89 20.51 -3.16
C GLY A 108 7.33 20.99 -2.95
N ASN A 109 7.52 21.86 -1.95
CA ASN A 109 8.82 22.43 -1.59
C ASN A 109 9.66 21.52 -0.66
N ALA A 110 9.24 20.27 -0.47
CA ALA A 110 9.99 19.33 0.34
C ALA A 110 11.32 18.99 -0.37
N ASP A 111 12.47 19.22 0.29
CA ASP A 111 13.80 18.90 -0.24
C ASP A 111 14.02 17.39 -0.20
N VAL A 112 13.37 16.66 -1.11
CA VAL A 112 13.42 15.19 -1.13
C VAL A 112 14.66 14.74 -1.88
N LYS A 113 15.52 13.98 -1.19
CA LYS A 113 16.76 13.40 -1.73
C LYS A 113 16.61 11.96 -2.18
N SER A 114 15.71 11.22 -1.53
CA SER A 114 15.41 9.82 -1.84
C SER A 114 14.03 9.45 -1.31
N ALA A 115 13.50 8.32 -1.78
CA ALA A 115 12.41 7.64 -1.12
C ALA A 115 12.77 6.16 -1.00
N VAL A 116 12.45 5.58 0.17
CA VAL A 116 12.69 4.17 0.45
C VAL A 116 11.37 3.55 0.86
N GLY A 117 11.11 2.35 0.37
CA GLY A 117 9.88 1.66 0.70
C GLY A 117 9.75 0.31 0.03
N GLU A 118 8.55 -0.23 0.13
CA GLU A 118 8.23 -1.58 -0.30
C GLU A 118 6.98 -1.60 -1.17
N VAL A 119 6.93 -2.60 -2.04
CA VAL A 119 5.77 -2.97 -2.84
C VAL A 119 5.38 -4.41 -2.58
N LEU A 120 4.10 -4.63 -2.34
CA LEU A 120 3.48 -5.95 -2.28
C LEU A 120 2.73 -6.20 -3.58
N THR A 121 3.12 -7.25 -4.30
CA THR A 121 2.45 -7.74 -5.51
C THR A 121 2.75 -9.23 -5.69
N ALA A 122 2.12 -9.87 -6.67
CA ALA A 122 2.33 -11.27 -7.01
C ALA A 122 2.19 -11.51 -8.52
N SER A 123 2.45 -12.74 -8.96
CA SER A 123 2.27 -13.11 -10.37
C SER A 123 0.80 -13.10 -10.79
N LYS A 124 -0.11 -13.57 -9.91
CA LYS A 124 -1.56 -13.64 -10.13
C LYS A 124 -2.35 -12.94 -9.02
N VAL A 125 -3.57 -12.50 -9.33
CA VAL A 125 -4.48 -11.83 -8.38
C VAL A 125 -4.91 -12.71 -7.20
N ASP A 126 -4.93 -14.02 -7.39
CA ASP A 126 -5.34 -15.05 -6.43
C ASP A 126 -4.14 -15.75 -5.77
N SER A 127 -2.94 -15.18 -5.90
CA SER A 127 -1.75 -15.72 -5.24
C SER A 127 -1.88 -15.62 -3.71
N VAL A 128 -1.59 -16.70 -3.01
CA VAL A 128 -1.66 -16.78 -1.55
C VAL A 128 -0.40 -17.43 -0.98
N ASN A 129 -0.14 -17.19 0.30
CA ASN A 129 0.87 -17.94 1.05
C ASN A 129 0.21 -19.20 1.63
N THR A 130 0.85 -20.35 1.44
CA THR A 130 0.42 -21.63 2.01
C THR A 130 1.48 -22.15 2.97
N PHE A 131 1.19 -23.21 3.72
CA PHE A 131 2.21 -23.81 4.60
C PHE A 131 3.41 -24.38 3.81
N ASP A 132 3.20 -24.87 2.60
CA ASP A 132 4.27 -25.42 1.75
C ASP A 132 5.01 -24.33 0.95
N ALA A 133 4.35 -23.18 0.72
CA ALA A 133 4.91 -22.03 0.02
C ALA A 133 4.61 -20.71 0.77
N PRO A 134 5.22 -20.51 1.95
CA PRO A 134 4.85 -19.43 2.88
C PRO A 134 5.23 -18.02 2.42
N ASN A 135 6.04 -17.94 1.36
CA ASN A 135 6.69 -16.72 0.89
C ASN A 135 6.34 -16.39 -0.58
N SER A 136 5.18 -16.86 -1.05
CA SER A 136 4.71 -16.64 -2.42
C SER A 136 4.34 -15.18 -2.69
N VAL A 137 3.89 -14.47 -1.66
CA VAL A 137 3.50 -13.06 -1.68
C VAL A 137 4.14 -12.37 -0.48
N LEU A 138 5.17 -11.55 -0.76
CA LEU A 138 5.96 -10.82 0.22
C LEU A 138 6.22 -9.39 -0.28
N PRO A 139 6.32 -8.40 0.63
CA PRO A 139 6.84 -7.09 0.29
C PRO A 139 8.25 -7.21 -0.28
N LYS A 140 8.55 -6.38 -1.29
CA LYS A 140 9.88 -6.26 -1.87
C LYS A 140 10.26 -4.78 -1.94
N PRO A 141 11.55 -4.43 -1.86
CA PRO A 141 11.99 -3.06 -2.06
C PRO A 141 11.50 -2.51 -3.41
N ILE A 142 11.00 -1.27 -3.43
CA ILE A 142 10.67 -0.57 -4.66
C ILE A 142 11.75 0.47 -4.98
N SER A 143 12.12 0.58 -6.26
CA SER A 143 13.00 1.63 -6.74
C SER A 143 12.21 2.90 -7.03
N THR A 144 12.74 4.05 -6.61
CA THR A 144 12.18 5.36 -6.95
C THR A 144 13.23 6.19 -7.67
N LYS A 145 12.78 7.06 -8.59
CA LYS A 145 13.66 8.03 -9.25
C LYS A 145 13.24 9.44 -8.85
N LEU A 146 14.21 10.35 -8.80
CA LEU A 146 13.94 11.77 -8.69
C LEU A 146 14.25 12.43 -10.04
N GLN A 147 13.28 13.15 -10.58
CA GLN A 147 13.44 13.88 -11.83
C GLN A 147 12.77 15.26 -11.71
N ALA A 148 13.55 16.32 -11.90
CA ALA A 148 13.07 17.70 -11.83
C ALA A 148 12.25 18.02 -10.55
N GLY A 149 12.68 17.50 -9.39
CA GLY A 149 12.01 17.68 -8.10
C GLY A 149 10.75 16.84 -7.89
N LYS A 150 10.44 15.91 -8.80
CA LYS A 150 9.33 14.96 -8.66
C LYS A 150 9.85 13.56 -8.36
N LEU A 151 9.12 12.85 -7.51
CA LEU A 151 9.33 11.43 -7.26
C LEU A 151 8.59 10.61 -8.31
N ILE A 152 9.31 9.74 -9.01
CA ILE A 152 8.77 8.87 -10.05
C ILE A 152 8.79 7.44 -9.54
N LEU A 153 7.64 6.78 -9.57
CA LEU A 153 7.46 5.38 -9.18
C LEU A 153 6.74 4.62 -10.29
N GLU A 154 7.23 3.43 -10.62
CA GLU A 154 6.49 2.49 -11.45
C GLU A 154 5.78 1.48 -10.54
N LEU A 155 4.45 1.59 -10.46
CA LEU A 155 3.64 0.68 -9.66
C LEU A 155 3.32 -0.56 -10.50
N PRO A 156 3.71 -1.77 -10.06
CA PRO A 156 3.34 -3.01 -10.73
C PRO A 156 1.81 -3.16 -10.82
N PRO A 157 1.29 -4.01 -11.71
CA PRO A 157 -0.10 -4.42 -11.64
C PRO A 157 -0.45 -4.99 -10.25
N LYS A 158 -1.72 -4.88 -9.82
CA LYS A 158 -2.25 -5.50 -8.58
C LYS A 158 -1.30 -5.33 -7.39
N SER A 159 -0.98 -4.07 -7.07
CA SER A 159 0.07 -3.76 -6.11
C SER A 159 -0.37 -2.75 -5.06
N VAL A 160 0.24 -2.88 -3.88
CA VAL A 160 0.22 -1.92 -2.79
C VAL A 160 1.66 -1.48 -2.54
N THR A 161 1.91 -0.18 -2.56
CA THR A 161 3.24 0.40 -2.40
C THR A 161 3.22 1.42 -1.28
N VAL A 162 4.18 1.34 -0.36
CA VAL A 162 4.39 2.34 0.69
C VAL A 162 5.82 2.84 0.61
N VAL A 163 6.01 4.15 0.50
CA VAL A 163 7.33 4.79 0.47
C VAL A 163 7.41 5.93 1.48
N GLY A 164 8.55 6.04 2.14
CA GLY A 164 8.88 7.16 3.02
C GLY A 164 9.92 8.05 2.37
N LEU A 165 9.66 9.35 2.36
CA LEU A 165 10.55 10.37 1.79
C LEU A 165 11.70 10.69 2.74
N GLU A 166 12.88 10.90 2.17
CA GLU A 166 14.11 11.24 2.90
C GLU A 166 14.64 12.61 2.46
N HIS A 167 15.12 13.37 3.45
CA HIS A 167 15.65 14.73 3.31
C HIS A 167 17.15 14.79 3.63
#